data_AF-A0A4Q7NXN2-F1
#
_entry.id   AF-A0A4Q7NXN2-F1
#
_cell.length_a   1.000
_cell.length_b   1.000
_cell.length_c   1.000
_cell.angle_alpha   90.00
_cell.angle_beta   90.00
_cell.angle_gamma   90.00
#
_symmetry.space_group_name_H-M   'P 1'
#
loop_
_entity.id
_entity.type
_entity.pdbx_description
1 polymer ?
#
loop_
_entity_poly.entity_id
_entity_poly.type
_entity_poly.pdbx_seq_one_letter_code
_entity_poly.pdbx_strand_id
1 'polypeptide(L)'
;MTKLTKILLSIPSILGIVYMLTFWSDDFFKWITNNVIRFEHQAPIVNGIILIQISYLIYRLWTYKNVEKDKKTMWTVLLVIFNLITSLIFIWKKDNEFEQLNINNAPNNVK
;
A
#
# COMPACT_ATOMS: atom_id res chain seq x y z
N MET A 1 -4.86 11.89 -3.20
CA MET A 1 -3.38 12.03 -2.95
C MET A 1 -2.68 12.69 -4.14
N THR A 2 -1.54 13.37 -3.96
CA THR A 2 -0.75 13.89 -5.12
C THR A 2 -0.04 12.75 -5.87
N LYS A 3 0.29 12.98 -7.15
CA LYS A 3 0.96 11.97 -7.99
C LYS A 3 2.31 11.53 -7.41
N LEU A 4 3.10 12.45 -6.84
CA LEU A 4 4.38 12.13 -6.21
C LEU A 4 4.21 11.24 -4.98
N THR A 5 3.23 11.54 -4.12
CA THR A 5 2.92 10.70 -2.96
C THR A 5 2.53 9.29 -3.39
N LYS A 6 1.73 9.15 -4.46
CA LYS A 6 1.35 7.84 -5.00
C LYS A 6 2.55 7.04 -5.49
N ILE A 7 3.48 7.68 -6.21
CA ILE A 7 4.71 7.05 -6.68
C ILE A 7 5.56 6.59 -5.49
N LEU A 8 5.81 7.50 -4.52
CA LEU A 8 6.60 7.19 -3.33
C LEU A 8 6.02 6.01 -2.54
N LEU A 9 4.71 6.04 -2.31
CA LEU A 9 4.02 4.96 -1.61
C LEU A 9 3.92 3.68 -2.43
N SER A 10 4.17 3.69 -3.74
CA SER A 10 4.19 2.44 -4.52
C SER A 10 5.51 1.68 -4.36
N ILE A 11 6.60 2.38 -4.00
CA ILE A 11 7.94 1.80 -3.88
C ILE A 11 7.96 0.62 -2.87
N PRO A 12 7.43 0.75 -1.64
CA PRO A 12 7.42 -0.37 -0.69
C PRO A 12 6.70 -1.61 -1.21
N SER A 13 5.56 -1.46 -1.89
CA SER A 13 4.84 -2.59 -2.49
C SER A 13 5.62 -3.24 -3.64
N ILE A 14 6.26 -2.44 -4.50
CA ILE A 14 7.09 -2.97 -5.59
C ILE A 14 8.30 -3.72 -5.03
N LEU A 15 8.99 -3.14 -4.04
CA LEU A 15 10.11 -3.79 -3.35
C LEU A 15 9.67 -5.09 -2.69
N GLY A 16 8.51 -5.10 -2.02
CA GLY A 16 7.97 -6.32 -1.43
C GLY A 16 7.61 -7.39 -2.46
N ILE A 17 7.11 -7.02 -3.65
CA ILE A 17 6.86 -7.98 -4.75
C ILE A 17 8.18 -8.53 -5.29
N VAL A 18 9.19 -7.69 -5.54
CA VAL A 18 10.51 -8.14 -6.00
C VAL A 18 11.14 -9.07 -4.96
N TYR A 19 11.05 -8.72 -3.67
CA TYR A 19 11.49 -9.57 -2.56
C TYR A 19 10.72 -10.89 -2.46
N MET A 20 9.40 -10.89 -2.72
CA MET A 20 8.63 -12.13 -2.78
C MET A 20 9.09 -13.02 -3.95
N LEU A 21 9.34 -12.43 -5.12
CA LEU A 21 9.85 -13.16 -6.29
C LEU A 21 11.23 -13.76 -6.04
N THR A 22 12.04 -13.16 -5.17
CA THR A 22 13.37 -13.71 -4.87
C THR A 22 13.30 -15.02 -4.10
N PHE A 23 12.21 -15.31 -3.37
CA PHE A 23 12.00 -16.63 -2.76
C PHE A 23 11.65 -17.71 -3.78
N TRP A 24 11.33 -17.34 -5.02
CA TRP A 24 11.04 -18.29 -6.09
C TRP A 24 12.28 -18.72 -6.88
N SER A 25 13.44 -18.07 -6.69
CA SER A 25 14.69 -18.45 -7.35
C SER A 25 15.92 -18.03 -6.53
N ASP A 26 16.64 -19.03 -6.01
CA ASP A 26 17.90 -18.82 -5.26
C ASP A 26 19.00 -18.15 -6.09
N ASP A 27 19.00 -18.37 -7.42
CA ASP A 27 19.99 -17.81 -8.34
C ASP A 27 19.76 -16.31 -8.60
N PHE A 28 18.49 -15.87 -8.69
CA PHE A 28 18.15 -14.46 -8.81
C PHE A 28 18.57 -13.68 -7.56
N PHE A 29 18.49 -14.32 -6.38
CA PHE A 29 18.87 -13.70 -5.12
C PHE A 29 20.38 -13.52 -4.97
N LYS A 30 21.16 -14.58 -5.26
CA LYS A 30 22.64 -14.49 -5.28
C LYS A 30 23.15 -13.39 -6.21
N TRP A 31 22.47 -13.14 -7.33
CA TRP A 31 22.82 -12.07 -8.27
C TRP A 31 22.62 -10.66 -7.67
N ILE A 32 21.53 -10.41 -6.93
CA ILE A 32 21.24 -9.10 -6.32
C ILE A 32 22.01 -8.88 -5.02
N THR A 33 22.06 -9.88 -4.14
CA THR A 33 22.47 -9.67 -2.74
C THR A 33 23.95 -9.86 -2.44
N ASN A 34 24.74 -10.40 -3.37
CA ASN A 34 26.17 -10.63 -3.12
C ASN A 34 26.98 -9.35 -2.84
N ASN A 35 26.44 -8.16 -3.08
CA ASN A 35 27.17 -6.89 -2.97
C ASN A 35 26.50 -5.80 -2.12
N VAL A 36 25.31 -6.00 -1.54
CA VAL A 36 24.53 -4.88 -0.96
C VAL A 36 24.45 -4.93 0.57
N ILE A 37 23.73 -5.88 1.17
CA ILE A 37 23.53 -6.01 2.63
C ILE A 37 23.34 -7.49 2.98
N ARG A 38 23.80 -7.95 4.15
CA ARG A 38 23.56 -9.32 4.65
C ARG A 38 22.05 -9.62 4.75
N PHE A 39 21.65 -10.79 4.24
CA PHE A 39 20.25 -11.21 4.13
C PHE A 39 19.42 -11.01 5.41
N GLU A 40 20.03 -11.30 6.56
CA GLU A 40 19.43 -11.21 7.89
C GLU A 40 18.87 -9.82 8.23
N HIS A 41 19.45 -8.75 7.67
CA HIS A 41 19.01 -7.38 7.92
C HIS A 41 18.03 -6.85 6.86
N GLN A 42 17.92 -7.52 5.71
CA GLN A 42 17.03 -7.06 4.64
C GLN A 42 15.56 -7.25 5.02
N ALA A 43 15.21 -8.40 5.61
CA ALA A 43 13.82 -8.71 5.94
C ALA A 43 13.20 -7.74 6.97
N PRO A 44 13.86 -7.37 8.08
CA PRO A 44 13.32 -6.38 9.02
C PRO A 44 13.15 -5.00 8.40
N ILE A 45 14.10 -4.56 7.55
CA ILE A 45 14.04 -3.26 6.88
C ILE A 45 12.86 -3.20 5.91
N VAL A 46 12.73 -4.21 5.04
CA VAL A 46 11.63 -4.28 4.06
C VAL A 46 10.28 -4.34 4.77
N ASN A 47 10.14 -5.17 5.80
CA ASN A 47 8.91 -5.25 6.59
C ASN A 47 8.59 -3.94 7.32
N GLY A 48 9.58 -3.25 7.89
CA GLY A 48 9.38 -1.96 8.55
C GLY A 48 8.84 -0.90 7.58
N ILE A 49 9.41 -0.80 6.38
CA ILE A 49 8.94 0.15 5.36
C ILE A 49 7.51 -0.20 4.91
N ILE A 50 7.19 -1.48 4.73
CA ILE A 50 5.85 -1.95 4.37
C ILE A 50 4.83 -1.59 5.47
N LEU A 51 5.17 -1.78 6.75
CA LEU A 51 4.28 -1.45 7.87
C LEU A 51 3.98 0.06 7.93
N ILE A 52 4.97 0.91 7.68
CA ILE A 52 4.78 2.37 7.59
C ILE A 52 3.82 2.72 6.45
N GLN A 53 4.00 2.11 5.28
CA GLN A 53 3.14 2.31 4.12
C GLN A 53 1.69 1.91 4.44
N ILE A 54 1.46 0.71 4.98
CA ILE A 54 0.12 0.21 5.34
C ILE A 54 -0.54 1.16 6.34
N SER A 55 0.19 1.56 7.38
CA SER A 55 -0.32 2.48 8.42
C SER A 55 -0.79 3.80 7.81
N TYR A 56 -0.03 4.36 6.87
CA TYR A 56 -0.42 5.57 6.15
C TYR A 56 -1.68 5.36 5.29
N LEU A 57 -1.77 4.26 4.54
CA LEU A 57 -2.93 3.98 3.68
C LEU A 57 -4.21 3.74 4.49
N ILE A 58 -4.11 3.05 5.63
CA ILE A 58 -5.21 2.89 6.57
C ILE A 58 -5.62 4.27 7.11
N TYR A 59 -4.68 5.07 7.61
CA TYR A 59 -4.98 6.43 8.07
C TYR A 59 -5.73 7.25 7.01
N ARG A 60 -5.25 7.23 5.75
CA ARG A 60 -5.90 7.92 4.63
C ARG A 60 -7.32 7.41 4.38
N LEU A 61 -7.53 6.09 4.37
CA LEU A 61 -8.85 5.48 4.19
C LEU A 61 -9.85 5.95 5.27
N TRP A 62 -9.40 6.02 6.52
CA TRP A 62 -10.23 6.44 7.64
C TRP A 62 -10.49 7.95 7.69
N THR A 63 -9.72 8.75 6.94
CA THR A 63 -9.94 10.20 6.81
C THR A 63 -11.20 10.52 6.02
N TYR A 64 -11.69 9.63 5.15
CA TYR A 64 -12.89 9.85 4.33
C TYR A 64 -14.19 9.74 5.13
N LYS A 65 -14.73 10.82 5.67
CA LYS A 65 -15.90 10.81 6.55
C LYS A 65 -17.17 10.20 5.92
N ASN A 66 -17.44 10.48 4.65
CA ASN A 66 -18.71 10.15 3.99
C ASN A 66 -18.67 8.84 3.17
N VAL A 67 -17.71 7.96 3.49
CA VAL A 67 -17.65 6.59 2.97
C VAL A 67 -18.17 5.63 4.04
N GLU A 68 -19.03 4.70 3.65
CA GLU A 68 -19.60 3.67 4.54
C GLU A 68 -18.51 2.94 5.34
N LYS A 69 -18.80 2.73 6.63
CA LYS A 69 -17.85 2.09 7.57
C LYS A 69 -17.50 0.67 7.13
N ASP A 70 -18.46 -0.10 6.64
CA ASP A 70 -18.24 -1.49 6.22
C ASP A 70 -17.25 -1.58 5.04
N LYS A 71 -17.36 -0.65 4.08
CA LYS A 71 -16.40 -0.54 2.96
C LYS A 71 -14.99 -0.22 3.49
N LYS A 72 -14.85 0.69 4.45
CA LYS A 72 -13.54 1.00 5.05
C LYS A 72 -12.96 -0.18 5.81
N THR A 73 -13.77 -0.89 6.59
CA THR A 73 -13.34 -2.08 7.32
C THR A 73 -12.85 -3.16 6.37
N MET A 74 -13.62 -3.46 5.30
CA MET A 74 -13.23 -4.42 4.29
C MET A 74 -11.88 -4.06 3.64
N TRP A 75 -11.69 -2.81 3.25
CA TRP A 75 -10.43 -2.36 2.65
C TRP A 75 -9.26 -2.35 3.65
N THR A 76 -9.52 -2.07 4.93
CA THR A 76 -8.50 -2.19 5.98
C THR A 76 -8.01 -3.63 6.08
N VAL A 77 -8.92 -4.61 6.08
CA VAL A 77 -8.57 -6.04 6.10
C VAL A 77 -7.77 -6.43 4.86
N LEU A 78 -8.19 -5.99 3.66
CA LEU A 78 -7.45 -6.26 2.43
C LEU A 78 -6.04 -5.65 2.46
N LEU A 79 -5.88 -4.43 2.97
CA LEU A 79 -4.57 -3.76 3.08
C LEU A 79 -3.63 -4.47 4.05
N VAL A 80 -4.16 -5.17 5.06
CA VAL A 80 -3.35 -5.93 6.02
C VAL A 80 -3.00 -7.31 5.47
N ILE A 81 -3.97 -8.04 4.92
CA ILE A 81 -3.77 -9.43 4.46
C ILE A 81 -3.04 -9.48 3.11
N PHE A 82 -3.43 -8.65 2.15
CA PHE A 82 -2.89 -8.63 0.78
C PHE A 82 -2.11 -7.34 0.51
N ASN A 83 -1.29 -6.95 1.48
CA ASN A 83 -0.64 -5.65 1.53
C ASN A 83 0.09 -5.23 0.23
N LEU A 84 0.81 -6.12 -0.44
CA LEU A 84 1.60 -5.79 -1.63
C LEU A 84 0.71 -5.34 -2.80
N ILE A 85 -0.24 -6.18 -3.19
CA ILE A 85 -1.10 -5.94 -4.36
C ILE A 85 -2.21 -4.94 -4.01
N THR A 86 -2.85 -5.11 -2.86
CA THR A 86 -3.95 -4.25 -2.44
C THR A 86 -3.48 -2.82 -2.21
N SER A 87 -2.27 -2.58 -1.70
CA SER A 87 -1.74 -1.22 -1.55
C SER A 87 -1.59 -0.52 -2.90
N LEU A 88 -1.07 -1.20 -3.92
CA LEU A 88 -0.96 -0.64 -5.28
C LEU A 88 -2.34 -0.29 -5.86
N ILE A 89 -3.30 -1.21 -5.75
CA ILE A 89 -4.68 -0.97 -6.20
C ILE A 89 -5.30 0.21 -5.43
N PHE A 90 -5.03 0.28 -4.13
CA PHE A 90 -5.55 1.35 -3.30
C PHE A 90 -5.02 2.71 -3.73
N ILE A 91 -3.69 2.83 -3.85
CA ILE A 91 -2.99 4.06 -4.22
C ILE A 91 -3.45 4.60 -5.58
N TRP A 92 -3.49 3.72 -6.60
CA TRP A 92 -3.72 4.15 -7.98
C TRP A 92 -5.19 4.27 -8.34
N LYS A 93 -6.06 3.47 -7.73
CA LYS A 93 -7.48 3.41 -8.08
C LYS A 93 -8.39 3.85 -6.93
N LYS A 94 -8.36 3.15 -5.79
CA LYS A 94 -9.39 3.33 -4.76
C LYS A 94 -9.30 4.64 -3.99
N ASP A 95 -8.12 5.24 -3.85
CA ASP A 95 -7.97 6.57 -3.24
C ASP A 95 -8.83 7.60 -3.97
N ASN A 96 -8.80 7.59 -5.31
CA ASN A 96 -9.60 8.52 -6.11
C ASN A 96 -11.10 8.23 -6.01
N GLU A 97 -11.48 6.95 -6.04
CA GLU A 97 -12.89 6.54 -5.90
C GLU A 97 -13.45 6.93 -4.52
N PHE A 98 -12.70 6.73 -3.44
CA PHE A 98 -13.13 7.12 -2.10
C PHE A 98 -13.16 8.63 -1.90
N GLU A 99 -12.24 9.37 -2.51
CA GLU A 99 -12.27 10.83 -2.51
C GLU A 99 -13.52 11.36 -3.20
N GLN A 100 -13.88 10.80 -4.37
CA GLN A 100 -15.10 11.16 -5.09
C GLN A 100 -16.37 10.81 -4.29
N LEU A 101 -16.45 9.60 -3.73
CA LEU A 101 -17.57 9.20 -2.87
C LEU A 101 -17.71 10.10 -1.65
N ASN A 102 -16.58 10.47 -1.04
CA ASN A 102 -16.57 11.35 0.12
C ASN A 102 -17.10 12.75 -0.22
N ILE A 103 -16.77 13.27 -1.41
CA ILE A 103 -17.28 14.55 -1.90
C ILE A 103 -18.78 14.44 -2.24
N ASN A 104 -19.19 13.46 -3.03
CA ASN A 104 -20.57 13.32 -3.50
C ASN A 104 -21.58 13.12 -2.37
N ASN A 105 -21.18 12.38 -1.33
CA ASN A 105 -22.03 12.11 -0.17
C ASN A 105 -21.97 13.21 0.90
N ALA A 106 -21.27 14.32 0.66
CA ALA A 106 -21.24 15.44 1.60
C ALA A 106 -22.63 16.13 1.64
N PRO A 107 -23.10 16.55 2.83
CA PRO A 107 -24.46 17.07 3.02
C PRO A 107 -24.78 18.33 2.17
N ASN A 108 -23.76 19.03 1.67
CA ASN A 108 -23.91 20.25 0.87
C ASN A 108 -24.05 19.98 -0.65
N ASN A 109 -24.03 18.73 -1.10
CA ASN A 109 -24.16 18.36 -2.53
C ASN A 109 -25.58 17.90 -2.94
N VAL A 110 -26.58 18.14 -2.09
CA VAL A 110 -27.98 18.08 -2.50
C VAL A 110 -28.29 19.38 -3.26
N LYS A 111 -28.11 19.34 -4.58
CA LYS A 111 -28.78 20.28 -5.49
C LYS A 111 -30.19 19.78 -5.77
#